data_AF-A0A2V7Z0X4-F1
#
_entry.id   AF-A0A2V7Z0X4-F1
#
_cell.length_a   1.000
_cell.length_b   1.000
_cell.length_c   1.000
_cell.angle_alpha   90.00
_cell.angle_beta   90.00
_cell.angle_gamma   90.00
#
_symmetry.space_group_name_H-M   'P 1'
#
loop_
_entity.id
_entity.type
_entity.pdbx_description
1 polymer ?
#
loop_
_entity_poly.entity_id
_entity_poly.type
_entity_poly.pdbx_seq_one_letter_code
_entity_poly.pdbx_strand_id
1 'polypeptide(L)'
;MLVLAPASAAATVTRTTIATSSFETGLTDDCRPGLTGTLVGTGTITFQRVDTPQGFHVDSTDSGTGTITWSDGSYSLIFAVTRFTRNIFETGMRVRTETHYDSVDTYTADGVFLSHSTFQETQHLTFEDDVYRVRFDYGHFHFFDGC
;
A
#
# COMPACT_ATOMS: atom_id res chain seq x y z
N MET A 1 41.99 -5.36 -35.94
CA MET A 1 41.66 -6.13 -34.72
C MET A 1 40.33 -5.60 -34.21
N LEU A 2 39.25 -6.35 -34.46
CA LEU A 2 37.89 -5.93 -34.10
C LEU A 2 37.68 -6.30 -32.62
N VAL A 3 37.51 -5.33 -31.74
CA VAL A 3 37.18 -5.57 -30.33
C VAL A 3 35.67 -5.78 -30.26
N LEU A 4 35.24 -7.03 -30.08
CA LEU A 4 33.86 -7.34 -29.73
C LEU A 4 33.65 -6.93 -28.27
N ALA A 5 32.90 -5.86 -28.04
CA ALA A 5 32.45 -5.53 -26.70
C ALA A 5 31.63 -6.70 -26.14
N PRO A 6 31.81 -7.09 -24.86
CA PRO A 6 30.97 -8.12 -24.26
C PRO A 6 29.51 -7.69 -24.36
N ALA A 7 28.65 -8.59 -24.83
CA ALA A 7 27.21 -8.37 -24.78
C ALA A 7 26.82 -8.19 -23.31
N SER A 8 26.27 -7.01 -22.97
CA SER A 8 25.73 -6.78 -21.63
C SER A 8 24.69 -7.85 -21.33
N ALA A 9 24.77 -8.47 -20.15
CA ALA A 9 23.79 -9.46 -19.73
C ALA A 9 22.39 -8.85 -19.84
N ALA A 10 21.50 -9.50 -20.60
CA ALA A 10 20.15 -9.01 -20.81
C ALA A 10 19.41 -8.93 -19.47
N ALA A 11 18.59 -7.88 -19.32
CA ALA A 11 17.75 -7.75 -18.15
C ALA A 11 16.80 -8.95 -18.03
N THR A 12 16.60 -9.47 -16.82
CA THR A 12 15.63 -10.53 -16.55
C THR A 12 14.35 -9.91 -16.02
N VAL A 13 13.20 -10.31 -16.57
CA VAL A 13 11.89 -9.77 -16.16
C VAL A 13 11.07 -10.86 -15.49
N THR A 14 10.63 -10.60 -14.26
CA THR A 14 9.69 -11.45 -13.52
C THR A 14 8.38 -10.70 -13.33
N ARG A 15 7.25 -11.38 -13.55
CA ARG A 15 5.91 -10.86 -13.29
C ARG A 15 5.16 -11.86 -12.44
N THR A 16 4.47 -11.39 -11.41
CA THR A 16 3.74 -12.26 -10.49
C THR A 16 2.57 -11.53 -9.87
N THR A 17 1.54 -12.30 -9.54
CA THR A 17 0.41 -11.88 -8.74
C THR A 17 0.34 -12.79 -7.50
N ILE A 18 0.19 -12.18 -6.32
CA ILE A 18 0.09 -12.85 -5.03
C ILE A 18 -1.25 -12.46 -4.42
N ALA A 19 -2.06 -13.45 -4.06
CA ALA A 19 -3.25 -13.23 -3.26
C ALA A 19 -2.90 -13.32 -1.76
N THR A 20 -3.49 -12.45 -0.95
CA THR A 20 -3.30 -12.40 0.49
C THR A 20 -4.65 -12.42 1.21
N SER A 21 -4.65 -12.87 2.46
CA SER A 21 -5.80 -12.77 3.36
C SER A 21 -5.38 -12.13 4.67
N SER A 22 -6.27 -11.35 5.27
CA SER A 22 -6.05 -10.65 6.52
C SER A 22 -7.14 -11.01 7.51
N PHE A 23 -6.74 -11.19 8.77
CA PHE A 23 -7.63 -11.45 9.88
C PHE A 23 -7.05 -10.81 11.14
N GLU A 24 -7.84 -10.02 11.84
CA GLU A 24 -7.44 -9.36 13.08
C GLU A 24 -8.63 -9.23 14.01
N THR A 25 -8.41 -9.37 15.32
CA THR A 25 -9.45 -9.25 16.35
C THR A 25 -8.98 -8.33 17.46
N GLY A 26 -9.94 -7.77 18.20
CA GLY A 26 -9.63 -6.86 19.30
C GLY A 26 -9.23 -5.46 18.83
N LEU A 27 -9.54 -5.11 17.58
CA LEU A 27 -9.40 -3.75 17.06
C LEU A 27 -10.19 -2.79 17.93
N THR A 28 -9.61 -1.65 18.28
CA THR A 28 -10.29 -0.60 19.04
C THR A 28 -10.75 0.52 18.12
N ASP A 29 -11.79 1.24 18.55
CA ASP A 29 -12.25 2.45 17.90
C ASP A 29 -12.10 3.64 18.86
N ASP A 30 -11.20 4.57 18.52
CA ASP A 30 -10.92 5.75 19.34
C ASP A 30 -12.10 6.74 19.34
N CYS A 31 -12.89 6.78 18.25
CA CYS A 31 -14.10 7.58 18.13
C CYS A 31 -15.28 6.96 18.91
N ARG A 32 -15.26 5.64 19.11
CA ARG A 32 -16.29 4.87 19.84
C ARG A 32 -15.67 4.04 20.97
N PRO A 33 -15.26 4.69 22.08
CA PRO A 33 -14.54 4.02 23.16
C PRO A 33 -15.29 2.80 23.71
N GLY A 34 -14.55 1.70 23.87
CA GLY A 34 -15.07 0.44 24.41
C GLY A 34 -15.63 -0.52 23.35
N LEU A 35 -15.74 -0.11 22.09
CA LEU A 35 -16.01 -1.05 21.00
C LEU A 35 -14.78 -1.88 20.66
N THR A 36 -15.02 -3.13 20.31
CA THR A 36 -14.01 -4.02 19.73
C THR A 36 -14.45 -4.51 18.36
N GLY A 37 -13.49 -4.66 17.44
CA GLY A 37 -13.72 -5.07 16.05
C GLY A 37 -13.03 -6.38 15.69
N THR A 38 -13.60 -7.07 14.70
CA THR A 38 -12.96 -8.18 13.99
C THR A 38 -12.88 -7.87 12.51
N LEU A 39 -11.66 -7.78 11.99
CA LEU A 39 -11.38 -7.59 10.56
C LEU A 39 -11.26 -8.95 9.85
N VAL A 40 -11.93 -9.05 8.70
CA VAL A 40 -11.65 -10.07 7.68
C VAL A 40 -11.41 -9.35 6.37
N GLY A 41 -10.31 -9.66 5.70
CA GLY A 41 -9.96 -9.01 4.44
C GLY A 41 -9.21 -9.92 3.47
N THR A 42 -9.14 -9.47 2.23
CA THR A 42 -8.38 -10.08 1.15
C THR A 42 -7.60 -9.01 0.40
N GLY A 43 -6.47 -9.40 -0.17
CA GLY A 43 -5.62 -8.51 -0.93
C GLY A 43 -5.01 -9.19 -2.15
N THR A 44 -4.45 -8.39 -3.04
CA THR A 44 -3.74 -8.81 -4.24
C THR A 44 -2.58 -7.88 -4.49
N ILE A 45 -1.37 -8.46 -4.57
CA ILE A 45 -0.15 -7.78 -4.95
C ILE A 45 0.20 -8.24 -6.36
N THR A 46 0.17 -7.34 -7.33
CA THR A 46 0.67 -7.57 -8.68
C THR A 46 1.95 -6.77 -8.88
N PHE A 47 3.04 -7.43 -9.26
CA PHE A 47 4.31 -6.76 -9.47
C PHE A 47 5.05 -7.24 -10.71
N GLN A 48 5.88 -6.34 -11.23
CA GLN A 48 6.93 -6.61 -12.21
C GLN A 48 8.28 -6.26 -11.58
N ARG A 49 9.23 -7.19 -11.67
CA ARG A 49 10.62 -6.98 -11.28
C ARG A 49 11.51 -7.09 -12.52
N VAL A 50 12.40 -6.11 -12.70
CA VAL A 50 13.40 -6.10 -13.77
C VAL A 50 14.78 -6.12 -13.13
N ASP A 51 15.48 -7.25 -13.25
CA ASP A 51 16.83 -7.45 -12.75
C ASP A 51 17.87 -7.07 -13.81
N THR A 52 18.88 -6.33 -13.39
CA THR A 52 20.03 -5.87 -14.17
C THR A 52 21.32 -6.18 -13.41
N PRO A 53 22.51 -6.15 -14.06
CA PRO A 53 23.78 -6.31 -13.33
C PRO A 53 24.01 -5.29 -12.21
N GLN A 54 23.35 -4.14 -12.23
CA GLN A 54 23.53 -3.05 -11.26
C GLN A 54 22.53 -3.10 -10.10
N GLY A 55 21.51 -3.97 -10.17
CA GLY A 55 20.39 -3.99 -9.24
C GLY A 55 19.07 -4.33 -9.92
N PHE A 56 17.96 -4.00 -9.28
CA PHE A 56 16.63 -4.30 -9.80
C PHE A 56 15.63 -3.16 -9.59
N HIS A 57 14.71 -3.06 -10.55
CA HIS A 57 13.55 -2.19 -10.49
C HIS A 57 12.30 -3.01 -10.16
N VAL A 58 11.42 -2.48 -9.31
CA VAL A 58 10.10 -3.06 -9.06
C VAL A 58 9.04 -2.01 -9.33
N ASP A 59 8.00 -2.41 -10.06
CA ASP A 59 6.73 -1.71 -10.21
C ASP A 59 5.63 -2.62 -9.66
N SER A 60 4.80 -2.10 -8.76
CA SER A 60 3.86 -2.90 -7.98
C SER A 60 2.55 -2.15 -7.72
N THR A 61 1.45 -2.89 -7.78
CA THR A 61 0.14 -2.48 -7.25
C THR A 61 -0.27 -3.50 -6.19
N ASP A 62 -0.50 -3.02 -4.97
CA ASP A 62 -1.14 -3.75 -3.88
C ASP A 62 -2.55 -3.20 -3.70
N SER A 63 -3.56 -4.07 -3.65
CA SER A 63 -4.95 -3.67 -3.44
C SER A 63 -5.62 -4.62 -2.47
N GLY A 64 -6.47 -4.09 -1.60
CA GLY A 64 -7.17 -4.86 -0.59
C GLY A 64 -8.60 -4.38 -0.37
N THR A 65 -9.42 -5.32 0.08
CA THR A 65 -10.77 -5.05 0.59
C THR A 65 -10.98 -5.79 1.90
N GLY A 66 -11.77 -5.22 2.80
CA GLY A 66 -12.04 -5.86 4.08
C GLY A 66 -13.37 -5.42 4.70
N THR A 67 -13.74 -6.12 5.76
CA THR A 67 -14.86 -5.77 6.62
C THR A 67 -14.44 -5.88 8.06
N ILE A 68 -14.70 -4.84 8.85
CA ILE A 68 -14.66 -4.90 10.31
C ILE A 68 -16.08 -5.09 10.81
N THR A 69 -16.32 -6.14 11.58
CA THR A 69 -17.56 -6.29 12.36
C THR A 69 -17.29 -5.82 13.78
N TRP A 70 -18.03 -4.83 14.25
CA TRP A 70 -17.88 -4.25 15.58
C TRP A 70 -18.78 -4.95 16.61
N SER A 71 -18.41 -4.85 17.88
CA SER A 71 -19.10 -5.52 19.00
C SER A 71 -20.53 -5.03 19.25
N ASP A 72 -20.89 -3.85 18.75
CA ASP A 72 -22.27 -3.31 18.77
C ASP A 72 -23.11 -3.78 17.57
N GLY A 73 -22.54 -4.57 16.67
CA GLY A 73 -23.18 -5.07 15.45
C GLY A 73 -23.05 -4.15 14.24
N SER A 74 -22.51 -2.93 14.40
CA SER A 74 -22.13 -2.08 13.27
C SER A 74 -21.00 -2.71 12.46
N TYR A 75 -20.79 -2.25 11.23
CA TYR A 75 -19.72 -2.76 10.38
C TYR A 75 -19.06 -1.66 9.55
N SER A 76 -17.79 -1.87 9.22
CA SER A 76 -17.02 -0.99 8.34
C SER A 76 -16.56 -1.75 7.11
N LEU A 77 -16.75 -1.18 5.91
CA LEU A 77 -16.25 -1.69 4.64
C LEU A 77 -14.97 -0.95 4.28
N ILE A 78 -13.90 -1.67 4.00
CA ILE A 78 -12.56 -1.13 3.75
C ILE A 78 -12.16 -1.40 2.32
N PHE A 79 -11.54 -0.41 1.69
CA PHE A 79 -10.82 -0.54 0.44
C PHE A 79 -9.47 0.16 0.55
N ALA A 80 -8.43 -0.46 0.00
CA ALA A 80 -7.07 0.05 0.01
C ALA A 80 -6.42 -0.20 -1.35
N VAL A 81 -5.63 0.75 -1.85
CA VAL A 81 -4.76 0.56 -3.00
C VAL A 81 -3.47 1.34 -2.85
N THR A 82 -2.36 0.64 -3.00
CA THR A 82 -1.01 1.21 -3.04
C THR A 82 -0.38 0.92 -4.39
N ARG A 83 0.10 1.95 -5.06
CA ARG A 83 0.96 1.81 -6.24
C ARG A 83 2.34 2.29 -5.86
N PHE A 84 3.36 1.46 -6.02
CA PHE A 84 4.72 1.89 -5.76
C PHE A 84 5.70 1.41 -6.81
N THR A 85 6.73 2.22 -7.00
CA THR A 85 7.92 1.86 -7.76
C THR A 85 9.13 2.00 -6.86
N ARG A 86 10.14 1.14 -7.05
CA ARG A 86 11.42 1.24 -6.33
C ARG A 86 12.58 0.81 -7.20
N ASN A 87 13.68 1.54 -7.07
CA ASN A 87 14.98 1.19 -7.66
C ASN A 87 15.93 0.78 -6.53
N ILE A 88 16.40 -0.46 -6.58
CA ILE A 88 17.30 -1.04 -5.59
C ILE A 88 18.59 -1.43 -6.30
N PHE A 89 19.70 -0.88 -5.83
CA PHE A 89 21.04 -1.18 -6.32
C PHE A 89 21.80 -1.97 -5.26
N GLU A 90 23.02 -2.43 -5.55
CA GLU A 90 23.87 -3.09 -4.53
C GLU A 90 24.07 -2.21 -3.28
N THR A 91 24.14 -0.89 -3.47
CA THR A 91 24.26 0.09 -2.38
C THR A 91 22.95 0.36 -1.63
N GLY A 92 21.87 -0.37 -1.94
CA GLY A 92 20.55 -0.20 -1.34
C GLY A 92 19.54 0.54 -2.22
N MET A 93 18.39 0.87 -1.63
CA MET A 93 17.29 1.57 -2.30
C MET A 93 17.67 3.02 -2.58
N ARG A 94 17.57 3.45 -3.84
CA ARG A 94 17.89 4.83 -4.24
C ARG A 94 16.66 5.71 -4.41
N VAL A 95 15.58 5.13 -4.92
CA VAL A 95 14.34 5.85 -5.17
C VAL A 95 13.17 4.93 -4.85
N ARG A 96 12.18 5.45 -4.14
CA ARG A 96 10.85 4.84 -3.99
C ARG A 96 9.80 5.93 -4.22
N THR A 97 8.88 5.68 -5.13
CA THR A 97 7.67 6.51 -5.28
C THR A 97 6.49 5.66 -4.89
N GLU A 98 5.58 6.21 -4.12
CA GLU A 98 4.37 5.53 -3.71
C GLU A 98 3.18 6.47 -3.73
N THR A 99 2.05 5.98 -4.24
CA THR A 99 0.75 6.58 -4.05
C THR A 99 -0.13 5.56 -3.35
N HIS A 100 -0.73 5.99 -2.26
CA HIS A 100 -1.56 5.17 -1.40
C HIS A 100 -2.93 5.82 -1.25
N TYR A 101 -3.98 5.02 -1.31
CA TYR A 101 -5.37 5.44 -1.12
C TYR A 101 -6.10 4.37 -0.33
N ASP A 102 -6.64 4.77 0.81
CA ASP A 102 -7.52 3.99 1.65
C ASP A 102 -8.87 4.68 1.79
N SER A 103 -9.92 3.88 1.92
CA SER A 103 -11.25 4.35 2.26
C SER A 103 -11.95 3.37 3.20
N VAL A 104 -12.73 3.92 4.12
CA VAL A 104 -13.61 3.17 5.00
C VAL A 104 -15.00 3.79 5.01
N ASP A 105 -16.02 2.97 4.84
CA ASP A 105 -17.42 3.34 5.07
C ASP A 105 -17.95 2.57 6.27
N THR A 106 -18.55 3.24 7.24
CA THR A 106 -19.14 2.58 8.41
C THR A 106 -20.66 2.70 8.41
N TYR A 107 -21.32 1.63 8.83
CA TYR A 107 -22.77 1.49 8.87
C TYR A 107 -23.22 0.91 10.20
N THR A 108 -24.44 1.25 10.64
CA THR A 108 -25.11 0.57 11.74
C THR A 108 -25.40 -0.90 11.41
N ALA A 109 -25.83 -1.67 12.42
CA ALA A 109 -26.21 -3.07 12.25
C ALA A 109 -27.36 -3.29 11.24
N ASP A 110 -28.25 -2.30 11.08
CA ASP A 110 -29.35 -2.29 10.13
C ASP A 110 -29.00 -1.61 8.78
N GLY A 111 -27.73 -1.23 8.57
CA GLY A 111 -27.22 -0.74 7.29
C GLY A 111 -27.40 0.76 7.06
N VAL A 112 -27.66 1.55 8.10
CA VAL A 112 -27.68 3.02 8.01
C VAL A 112 -26.25 3.53 7.96
N PHE A 113 -25.93 4.32 6.94
CA PHE A 113 -24.62 4.96 6.80
C PHE A 113 -24.32 5.87 8.00
N LEU A 114 -23.14 5.70 8.59
CA LEU A 114 -22.64 6.48 9.72
C LEU A 114 -21.53 7.42 9.29
N SER A 115 -20.54 6.89 8.55
CA SER A 115 -19.34 7.64 8.22
C SER A 115 -18.61 7.17 6.98
N HIS A 116 -17.84 8.09 6.41
CA HIS A 116 -16.87 7.80 5.37
C HIS A 116 -15.54 8.49 5.71
N SER A 117 -14.44 7.76 5.66
CA SER A 117 -13.11 8.32 5.81
C SER A 117 -12.21 7.87 4.66
N THR A 118 -11.33 8.76 4.22
CA THR A 118 -10.29 8.44 3.24
C THR A 118 -8.93 8.93 3.71
N PHE A 119 -7.91 8.17 3.36
CA PHE A 119 -6.53 8.58 3.45
C PHE A 119 -5.93 8.49 2.05
N GLN A 120 -5.33 9.57 1.58
CA GLN A 120 -4.62 9.57 0.33
C GLN A 120 -3.25 10.22 0.52
N GLU A 121 -2.22 9.50 0.10
CA GLU A 121 -0.84 9.95 0.20
C GLU A 121 -0.09 9.71 -1.10
N THR A 122 0.80 10.62 -1.45
CA THR A 122 1.83 10.40 -2.46
C THR A 122 3.16 10.86 -1.89
N GLN A 123 4.11 9.92 -1.87
CA GLN A 123 5.44 10.14 -1.33
C GLN A 123 6.51 9.76 -2.35
N HIS A 124 7.57 10.55 -2.40
CA HIS A 124 8.78 10.28 -3.13
C HIS A 124 9.96 10.27 -2.15
N LEU A 125 10.57 9.10 -2.00
CA LEU A 125 11.77 8.89 -1.21
C LEU A 125 12.97 8.79 -2.14
N THR A 126 13.99 9.61 -1.89
CA THR A 126 15.26 9.59 -2.62
C THR A 126 16.39 9.41 -1.61
N PHE A 127 17.36 8.54 -1.93
CA PHE A 127 18.55 8.34 -1.12
C PHE A 127 19.75 9.03 -1.77
N GLU A 128 20.14 10.16 -1.21
CA GLU A 128 21.21 11.05 -1.70
C GLU A 128 22.13 11.40 -0.52
N ASP A 129 23.44 11.45 -0.76
CA ASP A 129 24.45 11.80 0.25
C ASP A 129 24.33 11.00 1.57
N ASP A 130 24.10 9.69 1.44
CA ASP A 130 23.89 8.75 2.56
C ASP A 130 22.68 9.06 3.48
N VAL A 131 21.73 9.87 2.99
CA VAL A 131 20.51 10.23 3.73
C VAL A 131 19.26 9.98 2.88
N TYR A 132 18.20 9.46 3.51
CA TYR A 132 16.87 9.41 2.90
C TYR A 132 16.20 10.78 3.00
N ARG A 133 15.87 11.36 1.85
CA ARG A 133 15.03 12.54 1.73
C ARG A 133 13.64 12.08 1.34
N VAL A 134 12.65 12.45 2.15
CA VAL A 134 11.24 12.17 1.87
C VAL A 134 10.59 13.46 1.42
N ARG A 135 9.90 13.41 0.30
CA ARG A 135 9.02 14.47 -0.18
C ARG A 135 7.61 13.92 -0.24
N PHE A 136 6.73 14.51 0.57
CA PHE A 136 5.29 14.28 0.45
C PHE A 136 4.78 15.24 -0.62
N ASP A 137 4.35 14.70 -1.76
CA ASP A 137 3.74 15.49 -2.83
C ASP A 137 2.27 15.79 -2.52
N TYR A 138 1.61 14.88 -1.81
CA TYR A 138 0.22 15.01 -1.38
C TYR A 138 -0.03 14.14 -0.16
N GLY A 139 -0.72 14.68 0.84
CA GLY A 139 -1.19 13.93 2.00
C GLY A 139 -2.52 14.54 2.44
N HIS A 140 -3.59 13.77 2.35
CA HIS A 140 -4.93 14.23 2.68
C HIS A 140 -5.69 13.15 3.44
N PHE A 141 -6.15 13.53 4.62
CA PHE A 141 -7.17 12.80 5.36
C PHE A 141 -8.49 13.55 5.20
N HIS A 142 -9.53 12.83 4.80
CA HIS A 142 -10.88 13.38 4.71
C HIS A 142 -11.83 12.51 5.52
N PHE A 143 -12.59 13.15 6.40
CA PHE A 143 -13.61 12.53 7.23
C PHE A 143 -14.96 13.16 6.88
N PHE A 144 -15.98 12.33 6.71
CA PHE A 144 -17.35 12.75 6.48
C PHE A 144 -18.24 12.11 7.55
N ASP A 145 -18.15 12.70 8.74
CA ASP A 145 -18.81 12.33 9.98
C ASP A 145 -18.26 13.20 11.13
N GLY A 146 -18.82 13.04 12.33
CA GLY A 146 -18.53 13.83 13.52
C GLY A 146 -17.60 13.15 14.52
N CYS A 147 -16.61 12.41 14.05
CA CYS A 147 -15.36 12.28 14.79
C CYS A 147 -14.46 13.46 14.36
#